data_AF-A0A370WXU1-F1
#
_entry.id   AF-A0A370WXU1-F1
#
_cell.length_a   1.000
_cell.length_b   1.000
_cell.length_c   1.000
_cell.angle_alpha   90.00
_cell.angle_beta   90.00
_cell.angle_gamma   90.00
#
_symmetry.space_group_name_H-M   'P 1'
#
loop_
_entity.id
_entity.type
_entity.pdbx_description
1 polymer ?
#
loop_
_entity_poly.entity_id
_entity_poly.type
_entity_poly.pdbx_seq_one_letter_code
_entity_poly.pdbx_strand_id
1 'polypeptide(L)' 'MSKSPAMKNVRRASASEAKKIEAGGKRLPGGVMSAKAAKDLDVLLSAEYAQSRMQIIERSLSEAVRLLRQKK' A
#
# COMPACT_ATOMS: atom_id res chain seq x y z
N MET A 1 -22.20 2.64 30.42
CA MET A 1 -21.21 1.75 29.77
C MET A 1 -20.37 2.56 28.77
N SER A 2 -19.26 3.14 29.23
CA SER A 2 -18.34 3.93 28.39
C SER A 2 -17.54 2.98 27.49
N LYS A 3 -17.75 3.07 26.17
CA LYS A 3 -16.96 2.29 25.19
C LYS A 3 -15.51 2.77 25.22
N SER A 4 -14.61 1.91 25.70
CA SER A 4 -13.17 2.14 25.82
C SER A 4 -12.56 2.73 24.53
N PRO A 5 -11.67 3.73 24.62
CA PRO A 5 -11.13 4.45 23.45
C PRO A 5 -10.42 3.54 22.43
N ALA A 6 -9.85 2.42 22.88
CA ALA A 6 -9.25 1.41 22.00
C ALA A 6 -10.26 0.85 20.96
N MET A 7 -11.52 0.60 21.37
CA MET A 7 -12.55 0.09 20.45
C MET A 7 -12.99 1.11 19.41
N LYS A 8 -12.89 2.42 19.70
CA LYS A 8 -13.21 3.48 18.72
C LYS A 8 -12.15 3.55 17.61
N ASN A 9 -10.88 3.39 17.96
CA ASN A 9 -9.77 3.44 17.01
C ASN A 9 -9.76 2.22 16.07
N VAL A 10 -10.02 1.01 16.61
CA VAL A 10 -10.15 -0.21 15.80
C VAL A 10 -11.28 -0.06 14.77
N ARG A 11 -12.46 0.41 15.18
CA ARG A 11 -13.60 0.62 14.26
C ARG A 11 -13.30 1.65 13.16
N ARG A 12 -12.57 2.72 13.48
CA ARG A 12 -12.15 3.73 12.49
C ARG A 12 -11.13 3.17 11.51
N ALA A 13 -10.18 2.36 11.97
CA ALA A 13 -9.21 1.68 11.12
C ALA A 13 -9.92 0.72 10.15
N SER A 14 -10.84 -0.11 10.65
CA SER A 14 -11.62 -1.05 9.83
C SER A 14 -12.49 -0.33 8.78
N ALA A 15 -13.16 0.76 9.15
CA ALA A 15 -13.97 1.55 8.21
C ALA A 15 -13.11 2.26 7.14
N SER A 16 -11.92 2.72 7.51
CA SER A 16 -10.96 3.32 6.57
C SER A 16 -10.41 2.29 5.58
N GLU A 17 -10.11 1.09 6.05
CA GLU A 17 -9.72 -0.04 5.19
C GLU A 17 -10.83 -0.47 4.24
N ALA A 18 -12.07 -0.59 4.72
CA ALA A 18 -13.22 -0.94 3.90
C ALA A 18 -13.42 0.06 2.75
N LYS A 19 -13.38 1.36 3.03
CA LYS A 19 -13.48 2.42 2.01
C LYS A 19 -12.36 2.33 0.97
N LYS A 20 -11.14 1.97 1.37
CA LYS A 20 -10.02 1.79 0.44
C LYS A 20 -10.23 0.58 -0.46
N ILE A 21 -10.79 -0.51 0.06
CA ILE A 21 -11.12 -1.71 -0.73
C ILE A 21 -12.26 -1.38 -1.71
N GLU A 22 -13.32 -0.71 -1.26
CA GLU A 22 -14.43 -0.24 -2.11
C GLU A 22 -13.93 0.64 -3.27
N ALA A 23 -12.93 1.49 -3.02
CA ALA A 23 -12.31 2.32 -4.05
C ALA A 23 -11.40 1.54 -5.04
N GLY A 24 -11.23 0.23 -4.88
CA GLY A 24 -10.36 -0.62 -5.71
C GLY A 24 -8.97 -0.88 -5.12
N GLY A 25 -8.76 -0.58 -3.84
CA GLY A 25 -7.55 -0.92 -3.11
C GLY A 25 -7.40 -2.44 -2.93
N LYS A 26 -6.15 -2.91 -2.89
CA LYS A 26 -5.82 -4.34 -2.72
C LYS A 26 -5.36 -4.61 -1.30
N ARG A 27 -5.86 -5.71 -0.71
CA ARG A 27 -5.42 -6.17 0.60
C ARG A 27 -4.08 -6.91 0.45
N LEU A 28 -3.10 -6.52 1.25
CA LEU A 28 -1.78 -7.14 1.33
C LEU A 28 -1.51 -7.55 2.78
N PRO A 29 -0.56 -8.47 3.02
CA PRO A 29 -0.08 -8.70 4.38
C PRO A 29 0.36 -7.38 5.02
N GLY A 30 -0.20 -7.06 6.19
CA GLY A 30 0.10 -5.82 6.92
C GLY A 30 -0.75 -4.59 6.57
N GLY A 31 -1.70 -4.66 5.63
CA GLY A 31 -2.67 -3.57 5.43
C GLY A 31 -3.36 -3.52 4.06
N VAL A 32 -4.00 -2.39 3.77
CA VAL A 32 -4.67 -2.13 2.49
C VAL A 32 -3.86 -1.13 1.66
N MET A 33 -3.40 -1.57 0.50
CA MET A 33 -2.81 -0.71 -0.53
C MET A 33 -3.91 0.14 -1.17
N SER A 34 -3.63 1.42 -1.41
CA SER A 34 -4.60 2.31 -2.06
C SER A 34 -4.91 1.87 -3.48
N ALA A 35 -6.09 2.21 -3.98
CA ALA A 35 -6.50 1.90 -5.36
C ALA A 35 -5.52 2.43 -6.40
N LYS A 36 -5.02 3.66 -6.19
CA LYS A 36 -3.99 4.25 -7.07
C LYS A 36 -2.72 3.41 -7.09
N ALA A 37 -2.18 3.06 -5.93
CA ALA A 37 -0.96 2.25 -5.86
C ALA A 37 -1.15 0.85 -6.45
N ALA A 38 -2.32 0.24 -6.25
CA ALA A 38 -2.66 -1.04 -6.87
C ALA A 38 -2.71 -0.94 -8.40
N LYS A 39 -3.26 0.15 -8.94
CA LYS A 39 -3.29 0.43 -10.40
C LYS A 39 -1.89 0.69 -10.95
N ASP A 40 -1.09 1.52 -10.28
CA ASP A 40 0.28 1.81 -10.68
C ASP A 40 1.13 0.52 -10.70
N LEU A 41 0.94 -0.37 -9.72
CA LEU A 41 1.60 -1.68 -9.67
C LEU A 41 1.22 -2.57 -10.86
N ASP A 42 -0.05 -2.59 -11.26
CA ASP A 42 -0.49 -3.35 -12.44
C ASP A 42 0.06 -2.74 -13.74
N VAL A 43 0.17 -1.40 -13.84
CA VAL A 43 0.83 -0.73 -14.97
C VAL A 43 2.30 -1.15 -15.07
N LEU A 44 3.04 -1.11 -13.95
CA LEU A 44 4.45 -1.51 -13.91
C LEU A 44 4.64 -2.98 -14.31
N LEU A 45 3.70 -3.85 -13.90
CA LEU A 45 3.73 -5.25 -14.30
C LEU A 45 3.46 -5.43 -15.80
N SER A 46 2.48 -4.70 -16.35
CA SER A 46 2.16 -4.74 -17.79
C SER A 46 3.27 -4.17 -18.68
N ALA A 47 4.08 -3.25 -18.15
CA ALA A 47 5.21 -2.66 -18.83
C ALA A 47 6.50 -3.50 -18.71
N GLU A 48 6.42 -4.71 -18.15
CA GLU A 48 7.55 -5.61 -17.93
C GLU A 48 8.70 -4.97 -17.12
N TYR A 49 8.39 -3.98 -16.28
CA TYR A 49 9.38 -3.31 -15.44
C TYR A 49 10.07 -4.30 -14.48
N ALA A 50 9.37 -5.36 -14.07
CA ALA A 50 9.94 -6.54 -13.43
C ALA A 50 9.04 -7.78 -13.64
N GLN A 51 9.54 -8.97 -13.31
CA GLN A 51 8.86 -10.25 -13.57
C GLN A 51 7.72 -10.55 -12.59
N SER A 52 7.65 -9.84 -11.46
CA SER A 52 6.60 -10.02 -10.48
C SER A 52 6.32 -8.74 -9.69
N ARG A 53 5.12 -8.67 -9.10
CA ARG A 53 4.76 -7.59 -8.16
C ARG A 53 5.77 -7.43 -7.03
N MET A 54 6.39 -8.52 -6.57
CA MET A 54 7.39 -8.46 -5.51
C MET A 54 8.67 -7.78 -5.99
N GLN A 55 9.17 -8.17 -7.17
CA GLN A 55 10.37 -7.54 -7.73
C GLN A 55 10.15 -6.04 -8.02
N ILE A 56 8.94 -5.63 -8.41
CA ILE A 56 8.60 -4.21 -8.58
C ILE A 56 8.77 -3.46 -7.26
N ILE A 57 8.27 -4.02 -6.16
CA ILE A 57 8.38 -3.43 -4.82
C ILE A 57 9.85 -3.36 -4.37
N GLU A 58 10.61 -4.44 -4.52
CA GLU A 58 12.03 -4.50 -4.15
C GLU A 58 12.88 -3.47 -4.93
N ARG A 59 12.66 -3.36 -6.24
CA ARG A 59 13.31 -2.34 -7.08
C ARG A 59 12.94 -0.92 -6.63
N SER A 60 11.65 -0.67 -6.42
CA SER A 60 11.16 0.65 -5.98
C SER A 60 11.77 1.07 -4.64
N LEU A 61 11.90 0.16 -3.68
CA LEU A 61 12.56 0.43 -2.40
C LEU A 61 14.05 0.74 -2.57
N SER A 62 14.75 -0.04 -3.40
CA SER A 62 16.17 0.17 -3.69
C SER A 62 16.43 1.51 -4.36
N GLU A 63 15.59 1.90 -5.33
CA GLU A 63 15.65 3.20 -5.99
C GLU A 63 15.40 4.36 -5.02
N ALA A 64 14.38 4.24 -4.16
CA ALA A 64 14.09 5.26 -3.15
C ALA A 64 15.28 5.48 -2.20
N VAL A 65 15.91 4.41 -1.72
CA VAL A 65 17.12 4.50 -0.88
C VAL A 65 18.28 5.12 -1.64
N ARG A 66 18.50 4.74 -2.91
CA ARG A 66 19.53 5.33 -3.77
C ARG A 66 19.34 6.84 -3.92
N LEU A 67 18.11 7.29 -4.20
CA LEU A 67 17.77 8.71 -4.34
C LEU A 67 17.99 9.48 -3.04
N LEU A 68 17.65 8.91 -1.88
CA LEU A 68 17.91 9.53 -0.59
C LEU A 68 19.41 9.70 -0.31
N ARG A 69 20.23 8.73 -0.72
CA ARG A 69 21.69 8.80 -0.55
C ARG A 69 22.35 9.83 -1.45
N GLN A 70 21.80 10.09 -2.64
CA GLN A 70 22.30 11.09 -3.58
C GLN A 70 21.95 12.54 -3.22
N LYS A 71 20.96 12.74 -2.34
CA LYS A 71 20.55 14.05 -1.83
C LYS A 71 21.32 14.50 -0.58
N LYS A 72 22.25 13.66 -0.09
CA LYS A 72 23.16 13.97 1.02
C LYS A 72 24.55 14.25 0.46
#